data_AF-A0A838KE91-F1
#
_entry.id   AF-A0A838KE91-F1
#
_cell.length_a   1.000
_cell.length_b   1.000
_cell.length_c   1.000
_cell.angle_alpha   90.00
_cell.angle_beta   90.00
_cell.angle_gamma   90.00
#
_symmetry.space_group_name_H-M   'P 1'
#
loop_
_entity.id
_entity.type
_entity.pdbx_description
1 polymer ?
#
loop_
_entity_poly.entity_id
_entity_poly.type
_entity_poly.pdbx_seq_one_letter_code
_entity_poly.pdbx_strand_id
1 'polypeptide(L)' 'MTQTGWRSTELTRRLGVELPLMQAPLGGGPGTPELTAAASGAGCLGVVGAGYLDPPD' A
#
# COMPACT_ATOMS: atom_id res chain seq x y z
N MET A 1 -14.01 -8.56 -19.21
CA MET A 1 -14.24 -7.50 -18.21
C MET A 1 -13.47 -6.27 -18.67
N THR A 2 -14.16 -5.19 -18.99
CA THR A 2 -13.56 -3.94 -19.47
C THR A 2 -12.73 -3.35 -18.33
N GLN A 3 -11.40 -3.32 -18.49
CA GLN A 3 -10.53 -2.59 -17.58
C GLN A 3 -10.97 -1.12 -17.61
N THR A 4 -11.59 -0.65 -16.54
CA THR A 4 -11.97 0.75 -16.43
C THR A 4 -10.69 1.57 -16.29
N GLY A 5 -10.55 2.66 -17.06
CA GLY A 5 -9.31 3.45 -17.14
C GLY A 5 -8.79 3.98 -15.80
N TRP A 6 -9.62 4.00 -14.75
CA TRP A 6 -9.17 4.36 -13.41
C TRP A 6 -8.21 3.34 -12.78
N ARG A 7 -8.29 2.04 -13.12
CA ARG A 7 -7.40 1.01 -12.52
C ARG A 7 -6.00 1.01 -13.16
N SER A 8 -5.91 1.26 -14.47
CA SER A 8 -4.63 1.31 -15.20
C SER A 8 -4.18 2.73 -15.45
N THR A 9 -3.34 3.22 -14.55
CA THR A 9 -2.72 4.54 -14.60
C THR A 9 -1.21 4.38 -14.82
N GLU A 10 -0.53 5.49 -15.09
CA GLU A 10 0.94 5.46 -15.12
C GLU A 10 1.54 5.09 -13.77
N LEU A 11 0.90 5.52 -12.67
CA LEU A 11 1.33 5.20 -11.32
C LEU A 11 1.27 3.70 -11.05
N THR A 12 0.17 3.03 -11.39
CA THR A 12 0.00 1.59 -11.14
C THR A 12 1.00 0.76 -11.95
N ARG A 13 1.32 1.17 -13.18
CA ARG A 13 2.38 0.56 -14.00
C ARG A 13 3.78 0.73 -13.43
N ARG A 14 4.12 1.92 -12.93
CA ARG A 14 5.45 2.19 -12.36
C ARG A 14 5.68 1.45 -11.04
N LEU A 15 4.64 1.27 -10.25
CA LEU A 15 4.73 0.65 -8.93
C LEU A 15 4.42 -0.85 -8.93
N GLY A 16 3.92 -1.41 -10.05
CA GLY A 16 3.58 -2.82 -10.14
C GLY A 16 2.36 -3.23 -9.30
N VAL A 17 1.41 -2.32 -9.10
CA VAL A 17 0.16 -2.56 -8.33
C VAL A 17 -1.05 -2.60 -9.27
N GLU A 18 -2.15 -3.22 -8.84
CA GLU A 18 -3.36 -3.38 -9.67
C GLU A 18 -4.36 -2.23 -9.51
N LEU A 19 -4.34 -1.58 -8.35
CA LEU A 19 -5.25 -0.53 -7.97
C LEU A 19 -4.47 0.75 -7.67
N PRO A 20 -4.95 1.94 -8.11
CA PRO A 20 -4.36 3.22 -7.74
C PRO A 20 -4.75 3.62 -6.31
N LEU A 21 -4.63 2.68 -5.38
CA LEU A 21 -5.00 2.81 -3.98
C LEU A 21 -3.77 2.57 -3.12
N MET A 22 -3.65 3.35 -2.06
CA MET A 22 -2.57 3.26 -1.09
C MET A 22 -3.20 3.15 0.30
N GLN A 23 -2.75 2.19 1.11
CA GLN A 23 -3.06 2.17 2.53
C GLN A 23 -2.33 3.35 3.20
N ALA A 24 -3.07 4.20 3.92
CA ALA A 24 -2.50 5.36 4.60
C ALA A 24 -1.38 4.94 5.57
N PRO A 25 -0.22 5.63 5.65
CA PRO A 25 0.82 5.28 6.61
C PRO A 25 0.32 5.53 8.04
N LEU A 26 0.07 4.45 8.80
CA LEU A 26 -0.50 4.49 10.14
C LEU A 26 0.59 4.19 11.20
N GLY A 27 1.38 5.20 11.58
CA GLY A 27 2.39 5.06 12.63
C GLY A 27 1.78 4.85 14.03
N GLY A 28 2.57 4.33 14.97
CA GLY A 28 2.19 4.22 16.39
C GLY A 28 1.30 3.03 16.74
N GLY A 29 1.32 1.95 15.95
CA GLY A 29 0.62 0.70 16.22
C GLY A 29 -0.45 0.27 15.21
N PRO A 30 -1.36 1.14 14.71
CA PRO A 30 -2.47 0.70 13.86
C PRO A 30 -2.05 0.23 12.45
N GLY A 31 -0.90 0.66 11.95
CA GLY A 31 -0.31 0.21 10.68
C GLY A 31 0.51 -1.05 10.83
N THR A 32 -0.13 -2.17 11.22
CA THR A 32 0.59 -3.43 11.45
C THR A 32 1.15 -4.03 10.15
N PRO A 33 2.20 -4.86 10.22
CA PRO A 33 2.70 -5.58 9.04
C PRO A 33 1.63 -6.41 8.32
N GLU A 34 0.70 -7.00 9.07
CA GLU A 34 -0.41 -7.79 8.52
C GLU A 34 -1.36 -6.91 7.71
N LEU A 35 -1.63 -5.68 8.15
CA LEU A 35 -2.43 -4.72 7.38
C LEU A 35 -1.72 -4.33 6.07
N THR A 36 -0.42 -4.04 6.13
CA THR A 36 0.39 -3.74 4.95
C THR A 36 0.39 -4.91 3.96
N ALA A 37 0.56 -6.14 4.45
CA ALA A 37 0.53 -7.35 3.63
C ALA A 37 -0.85 -7.60 3.02
N ALA A 38 -1.93 -7.42 3.78
CA ALA A 38 -3.30 -7.57 3.30
C ALA A 38 -3.63 -6.54 2.19
N ALA A 39 -3.22 -5.28 2.37
CA ALA A 39 -3.39 -4.25 1.33
C ALA A 39 -2.63 -4.60 0.05
N SER A 40 -1.38 -5.07 0.19
CA SER A 40 -0.55 -5.49 -0.95
C SER A 40 -1.15 -6.70 -1.68
N GLY A 41 -1.62 -7.71 -0.93
CA GLY A 41 -2.29 -8.90 -1.48
C GLY A 41 -3.63 -8.60 -2.15
N ALA A 42 -4.27 -7.47 -1.81
CA ALA A 42 -5.47 -6.97 -2.48
C ALA A 42 -5.18 -6.14 -3.75
N GLY A 43 -3.89 -5.98 -4.12
CA GLY A 43 -3.47 -5.25 -5.32
C GLY A 43 -3.28 -3.75 -5.12
N CYS A 44 -3.27 -3.27 -3.88
CA CYS A 44 -2.98 -1.88 -3.52
C CYS A 44 -1.50 -1.72 -3.11
N LEU A 45 -1.03 -0.47 -2.98
CA LEU A 45 0.25 -0.21 -2.34
C LEU A 45 0.10 -0.25 -0.81
N GLY A 46 0.68 -1.27 -0.16
CA GLY A 46 0.80 -1.34 1.29
C GLY A 46 1.95 -0.46 1.81
N VAL A 47 1.78 0.15 2.98
CA VAL A 47 2.77 1.07 3.57
C VAL A 47 2.97 0.78 5.07
N VAL A 48 4.20 0.42 5.44
CA VAL A 48 4.59 0.29 6.86
C VAL A 48 4.75 1.68 7.46
N GLY A 49 3.92 2.00 8.46
CA GLY A 49 3.99 3.27 9.18
C GLY A 49 5.10 3.27 10.22
N ALA A 50 6.29 3.76 9.87
CA ALA A 50 7.43 3.86 10.80
C ALA A 50 7.45 5.14 11.65
N GLY A 51 6.43 6.00 11.53
CA GLY A 51 6.28 7.13 12.45
C GLY A 51 6.19 6.60 13.88
N TYR A 52 7.05 7.10 14.77
CA TYR A 52 7.17 6.70 16.18
C TYR A 52 7.90 5.37 16.46
N LEU A 53 8.57 4.78 15.47
CA LEU A 53 9.49 3.67 15.71
C LEU A 53 10.93 4.18 15.82
N ASP A 54 11.67 3.67 16.79
CA ASP A 54 13.12 3.79 16.81
C ASP A 54 13.73 2.84 15.76
N PRO A 55 14.89 3.20 15.17
CA PRO A 55 15.61 2.28 14.31
C PRO A 55 16.03 1.03 15.12
N PRO A 56 16.13 -0.14 14.47
CA PRO A 56 16.76 -1.29 15.11
C PRO A 56 18.23 -0.96 15.46
N ASP A 57 18.74 -1.59 16.53
CA ASP A 57 20.16 -1.52 16.92
C ASP A 57 21.11 -1.95 15.79
#